data_AF-A0A7T5EN40-F1
#
_entry.id   AF-A0A7T5EN40-F1
#
_cell.length_a   1.000
_cell.length_b   1.000
_cell.length_c   1.000
_cell.angle_alpha   90.00
_cell.angle_beta   90.00
_cell.angle_gamma   90.00
#
_symmetry.space_group_name_H-M   'P 1'
#
loop_
_entity.id
_entity.type
_entity.pdbx_description
1 polymer ?
#
loop_
_entity_poly.entity_id
_entity_poly.type
_entity_poly.pdbx_seq_one_letter_code
_entity_poly.pdbx_strand_id
1 'polypeptide(L)'
;MDFLHKTPADIWRMLIPVSHWMFRESMPEDELIFHYRDHIYFVNEDGSVLALPKPACFEQLDLETLLKWLATSEETIDFDDNGQFDYGFVLKQMGYLMPTRKSREMGSYRIEIINTVLPSAKPTCYVLKKVSFLFALYHGLMRCHNLNRRSGWEYEHEIKSIWKQEQNQHEGKVFG
;
A
#
# COMPACT_ATOMS: atom_id res chain seq x y z
N MET A 1 -2.53 -8.46 -12.05
CA MET A 1 -2.06 -8.93 -10.74
C MET A 1 -3.27 -9.01 -9.83
N ASP A 2 -3.45 -10.16 -9.20
CA ASP A 2 -4.44 -10.41 -8.16
C ASP A 2 -3.87 -9.97 -6.81
N PHE A 3 -4.70 -9.33 -5.98
CA PHE A 3 -4.33 -8.76 -4.70
C PHE A 3 -5.01 -9.46 -3.52
N LEU A 4 -6.06 -10.28 -3.74
CA LEU A 4 -6.82 -10.91 -2.64
C LEU A 4 -6.04 -11.99 -1.87
N HIS A 5 -4.93 -12.44 -2.43
CA HIS A 5 -4.07 -13.47 -1.83
C HIS A 5 -2.70 -12.93 -1.41
N LYS A 6 -2.54 -11.60 -1.37
CA LYS A 6 -1.29 -10.96 -0.96
C LYS A 6 -1.33 -10.69 0.54
N THR A 7 -0.23 -11.00 1.22
CA THR A 7 -0.06 -10.57 2.59
C THR A 7 0.03 -9.05 2.67
N PRO A 8 -0.26 -8.45 3.83
CA PRO A 8 -0.09 -7.02 4.01
C PRO A 8 1.35 -6.55 3.72
N ALA A 9 2.35 -7.27 4.22
CA ALA A 9 3.75 -6.96 3.93
C ALA A 9 4.07 -6.99 2.43
N ASP A 10 3.50 -7.90 1.65
CA ASP A 10 3.69 -7.92 0.19
C ASP A 10 3.23 -6.62 -0.48
N ILE A 11 2.07 -6.10 -0.08
CA ILE A 11 1.53 -4.85 -0.62
C ILE A 11 2.44 -3.68 -0.22
N TRP A 12 2.85 -3.61 1.04
CA TRP A 12 3.77 -2.58 1.52
C TRP A 12 5.14 -2.64 0.83
N ARG A 13 5.70 -3.83 0.61
CA ARG A 13 6.98 -4.02 -0.10
C ARG A 13 6.94 -3.54 -1.56
N MET A 14 5.78 -3.54 -2.21
CA MET A 14 5.63 -2.92 -3.53
C MET A 14 5.73 -1.39 -3.48
N LEU A 15 5.24 -0.78 -2.41
CA LEU A 15 5.18 0.68 -2.26
C LEU A 15 6.48 1.26 -1.68
N ILE A 16 7.09 0.56 -0.75
CA ILE A 16 8.25 1.04 -0.01
C ILE A 16 9.54 0.58 -0.70
N PRO A 17 10.43 1.49 -1.11
CA PRO A 17 11.71 1.12 -1.68
C PRO A 17 12.53 0.25 -0.74
N VAL A 18 13.22 -0.75 -1.30
CA VAL A 18 14.09 -1.67 -0.55
C VAL A 18 15.14 -0.95 0.32
N SER A 19 15.62 0.22 -0.12
CA SER A 19 16.58 1.03 0.63
C SER A 19 16.05 1.58 1.96
N HIS A 20 14.75 1.46 2.21
CA HIS A 20 14.10 1.88 3.45
C HIS A 20 13.77 0.71 4.39
N TRP A 21 13.91 -0.52 3.92
CA TRP A 21 13.58 -1.70 4.72
C TRP A 21 14.66 -1.93 5.78
N MET A 22 14.24 -2.28 6.99
CA MET A 22 15.12 -2.59 8.11
C MET A 22 15.08 -4.09 8.41
N PHE A 23 16.17 -4.64 8.97
CA PHE A 23 16.26 -6.02 9.45
C PHE A 23 15.84 -7.11 8.44
N ARG A 24 16.14 -6.90 7.14
CA ARG A 24 15.63 -7.71 6.02
C ARG A 24 15.87 -9.22 6.15
N GLU A 25 16.94 -9.61 6.83
CA GLU A 25 17.34 -11.02 7.00
C GLU A 25 16.72 -11.66 8.26
N SER A 26 16.17 -10.85 9.16
CA SER A 26 15.63 -11.28 10.45
C SER A 26 14.11 -11.23 10.52
N MET A 27 13.46 -10.49 9.62
CA MET A 27 12.00 -10.37 9.57
C MET A 27 11.35 -11.58 8.89
N PRO A 28 10.21 -12.08 9.42
CA PRO A 28 9.33 -13.00 8.71
C PRO A 28 8.88 -12.47 7.34
N GLU A 29 8.48 -13.38 6.44
CA GLU A 29 8.04 -13.03 5.09
C GLU A 29 6.71 -12.27 5.06
N ASP A 30 5.89 -12.38 6.08
CA ASP A 30 4.57 -11.73 6.22
C ASP A 30 4.60 -10.43 7.03
N GLU A 31 5.74 -10.06 7.60
CA GLU A 31 5.95 -8.81 8.33
C GLU A 31 6.93 -7.86 7.62
N LEU A 32 6.87 -6.57 7.94
CA LEU A 32 7.81 -5.60 7.39
C LEU A 32 8.12 -4.47 8.38
N ILE A 33 9.40 -4.24 8.64
CA ILE A 33 9.88 -3.01 9.27
C ILE A 33 10.54 -2.13 8.21
N PHE A 34 10.15 -0.86 8.17
CA PHE A 34 10.78 0.12 7.30
C PHE A 34 10.78 1.51 7.92
N HIS A 35 11.73 2.35 7.53
CA HIS A 35 11.72 3.76 7.91
C HIS A 35 11.21 4.63 6.75
N TYR A 36 10.42 5.65 7.08
CA TYR A 36 10.00 6.65 6.09
C TYR A 36 9.89 8.02 6.76
N ARG A 37 10.62 8.99 6.22
CA ARG A 37 10.77 10.33 6.82
C ARG A 37 11.19 10.24 8.28
N ASP A 38 10.33 10.68 9.19
CA ASP A 38 10.65 10.88 10.61
C ASP A 38 10.13 9.74 11.48
N HIS A 39 9.68 8.63 10.89
CA HIS A 39 9.15 7.48 11.62
C HIS A 39 9.73 6.15 11.11
N ILE A 40 9.70 5.15 11.99
CA ILE A 40 9.83 3.73 11.70
C ILE A 40 8.44 3.13 11.76
N TYR A 41 8.12 2.26 10.81
CA TYR A 41 6.83 1.58 10.69
C TYR A 41 7.05 0.08 10.82
N PHE A 42 6.17 -0.58 11.56
CA PHE A 42 6.07 -2.02 11.63
C PHE A 42 4.71 -2.44 11.06
N VAL A 43 4.74 -3.28 10.03
CA VAL A 43 3.56 -3.92 9.44
C VAL A 43 3.55 -5.35 9.93
N ASN A 44 2.49 -5.73 10.61
CA ASN A 44 2.29 -7.06 11.15
C ASN A 44 1.62 -7.99 10.13
N GLU A 45 1.63 -9.30 10.40
CA GLU A 45 1.02 -10.34 9.54
C GLU A 45 -0.47 -10.08 9.27
N ASP A 46 -1.19 -9.61 10.29
CA ASP A 46 -2.64 -9.33 10.23
C ASP A 46 -3.01 -8.02 9.52
N GLY A 47 -2.00 -7.22 9.16
CA GLY A 47 -2.17 -5.95 8.47
C GLY A 47 -2.23 -4.73 9.39
N SER A 48 -2.21 -4.94 10.71
CA SER A 48 -2.01 -3.85 11.67
C SER A 48 -0.68 -3.14 11.40
N VAL A 49 -0.67 -1.83 11.65
CA VAL A 49 0.52 -1.01 11.47
C VAL A 49 0.79 -0.23 12.74
N LEU A 50 2.03 -0.29 13.19
CA LEU A 50 2.56 0.57 14.24
C LEU A 50 3.54 1.58 13.65
N ALA A 51 3.58 2.78 14.23
CA ALA A 51 4.60 3.77 13.92
C ALA A 51 5.29 4.27 15.18
N LEU A 52 6.60 4.45 15.10
CA LEU A 52 7.43 5.02 16.16
C LEU A 52 8.23 6.18 15.59
N PRO A 53 8.38 7.31 16.31
CA PRO A 53 9.30 8.36 15.90
C PRO A 53 10.71 7.81 15.67
N LYS A 54 11.33 8.21 14.57
CA LYS A 54 12.63 7.71 14.16
C LYS A 54 13.72 8.34 15.04
N PRO A 55 14.46 7.55 15.83
CA PRO A 55 15.53 8.07 16.67
C PRO A 55 16.71 8.55 15.81
N ALA A 56 17.52 9.47 16.34
CA ALA A 56 18.67 10.03 15.62
C ALA A 56 19.70 8.96 15.20
N CYS A 57 19.85 7.90 15.98
CA CYS A 57 20.77 6.78 15.73
C CYS A 57 20.07 5.51 15.21
N PHE A 58 18.94 5.65 14.49
CA PHE A 58 18.14 4.49 14.05
C PHE A 58 18.92 3.45 13.23
N GLU A 59 20.00 3.84 12.55
CA GLU A 59 20.87 2.93 11.78
C GLU A 59 21.65 1.94 12.67
N GLN A 60 21.84 2.26 13.95
CA GLN A 60 22.54 1.44 14.94
C GLN A 60 21.57 0.62 15.81
N LEU A 61 20.28 0.81 15.62
CA LEU A 61 19.25 0.14 16.40
C LEU A 61 19.22 -1.35 16.02
N ASP A 62 19.28 -2.23 17.02
CA ASP A 62 19.03 -3.65 16.81
C ASP A 62 17.52 -3.95 16.86
N LEU A 63 17.14 -5.12 16.32
CA LEU A 63 15.74 -5.51 16.20
C LEU A 63 15.05 -5.68 17.56
N GLU A 64 15.73 -6.29 18.55
CA GLU A 64 15.17 -6.52 19.87
C GLU A 64 14.83 -5.21 20.58
N THR A 65 15.74 -4.25 20.52
CA THR A 65 15.54 -2.90 21.07
C THR A 65 14.38 -2.19 20.38
N LEU A 66 14.27 -2.26 19.05
CA LEU A 66 13.15 -1.66 18.32
C LEU A 66 11.80 -2.28 18.72
N LEU A 67 11.72 -3.61 18.76
CA LEU A 67 10.48 -4.31 19.14
C LEU A 67 10.07 -3.96 20.56
N LYS A 68 11.04 -3.87 21.48
CA LYS A 68 10.79 -3.41 22.85
C LYS A 68 10.24 -1.98 22.87
N TRP A 69 10.80 -1.07 22.07
CA TRP A 69 10.31 0.31 22.01
C TRP A 69 8.91 0.40 21.41
N LEU A 70 8.64 -0.33 20.33
CA LEU A 70 7.29 -0.43 19.76
C LEU A 70 6.27 -0.86 20.83
N ALA A 71 6.61 -1.84 21.66
CA ALA A 71 5.71 -2.35 22.69
C ALA A 71 5.57 -1.47 23.95
N THR A 72 6.52 -0.56 24.23
CA THR A 72 6.60 0.13 25.54
C THR A 72 6.65 1.65 25.47
N SER A 73 6.92 2.23 24.30
CA SER A 73 7.00 3.68 24.13
C SER A 73 5.61 4.31 24.14
N GLU A 74 5.44 5.38 24.90
CA GLU A 74 4.23 6.22 24.87
C GLU A 74 4.09 6.97 23.53
N GLU A 75 5.15 7.05 22.74
CA GLU A 75 5.15 7.68 21.42
C GLU A 75 4.80 6.71 20.29
N THR A 76 4.58 5.42 20.60
CA THR A 76 4.11 4.46 19.60
C THR A 76 2.67 4.82 19.20
N ILE A 77 2.46 4.97 17.89
CA ILE A 77 1.14 5.11 17.30
C ILE A 77 0.70 3.73 16.83
N ASP A 78 -0.35 3.20 17.45
CA ASP A 78 -1.10 2.07 16.91
C ASP A 78 -2.25 2.62 16.04
N PHE A 79 -2.25 2.27 14.76
CA PHE A 79 -3.31 2.72 13.84
C PHE A 79 -4.64 1.98 14.11
N ASP A 80 -4.60 0.78 14.71
CA ASP A 80 -5.79 -0.02 15.00
C ASP A 80 -6.58 0.55 16.18
N ASP A 81 -5.90 1.14 17.17
CA ASP A 81 -6.53 1.79 18.34
C ASP A 81 -7.54 2.88 17.94
N ASN A 82 -7.37 3.47 16.75
CA ASN A 82 -8.23 4.51 16.24
C ASN A 82 -9.23 4.02 15.18
N GLY A 83 -9.33 2.71 14.96
CA GLY A 83 -10.17 2.10 13.95
C GLY A 83 -9.69 2.36 12.51
N GLN A 84 -8.38 2.54 12.30
CA GLN A 84 -7.80 3.00 11.04
C GLN A 84 -7.04 1.89 10.32
N PHE A 85 -7.79 0.94 9.78
CA PHE A 85 -7.23 -0.33 9.26
C PHE A 85 -6.78 -0.29 7.80
N ASP A 86 -7.15 0.74 7.02
CA ASP A 86 -6.89 0.72 5.57
C ASP A 86 -5.55 1.37 5.18
N TYR A 87 -4.86 0.76 4.22
CA TYR A 87 -3.58 1.24 3.67
C TYR A 87 -3.60 2.71 3.26
N GLY A 88 -4.70 3.19 2.67
CA GLY A 88 -4.78 4.56 2.16
C GLY A 88 -4.82 5.59 3.29
N PHE A 89 -5.38 5.25 4.44
CA PHE A 89 -5.30 6.06 5.65
C PHE A 89 -3.84 6.17 6.13
N VAL A 90 -3.17 5.04 6.34
CA VAL A 90 -1.79 5.01 6.83
C VAL A 90 -0.86 5.77 5.88
N LEU A 91 -0.93 5.50 4.56
CA LEU A 91 -0.16 6.21 3.55
C LEU A 91 -0.36 7.74 3.60
N LYS A 92 -1.58 8.20 3.90
CA LYS A 92 -1.88 9.62 4.05
C LYS A 92 -1.25 10.21 5.30
N GLN A 93 -1.29 9.51 6.44
CA GLN A 93 -0.67 9.97 7.69
C GLN A 93 0.86 10.01 7.60
N MET A 94 1.46 8.99 6.98
CA MET A 94 2.87 8.99 6.62
C MET A 94 3.27 10.18 5.72
N GLY A 95 2.28 10.77 5.05
CA GLY A 95 2.44 11.72 3.96
C GLY A 95 3.21 11.13 2.78
N TYR A 96 3.04 9.82 2.54
CA TYR A 96 3.76 9.08 1.52
C TYR A 96 3.63 9.76 0.13
N LEU A 97 4.77 9.97 -0.52
CA LEU A 97 4.82 10.57 -1.86
C LEU A 97 5.18 9.51 -2.89
N MET A 98 4.21 9.15 -3.73
CA MET A 98 4.43 8.25 -4.85
C MET A 98 5.26 8.93 -5.95
N PRO A 99 6.47 8.45 -6.27
CA PRO A 99 7.27 9.03 -7.34
C PRO A 99 6.60 8.87 -8.70
N THR A 100 6.47 9.97 -9.45
CA THR A 100 5.87 10.01 -10.80
C THR A 100 6.91 9.97 -11.92
N ARG A 101 8.20 9.80 -11.59
CA ARG A 101 9.28 9.84 -12.59
C ARG A 101 9.02 8.84 -13.70
N LYS A 102 9.42 9.22 -14.92
CA LYS A 102 9.29 8.43 -16.16
C LYS A 102 9.99 7.07 -16.00
N SER A 103 9.30 6.11 -15.41
CA SER A 103 9.63 4.70 -15.61
C SER A 103 9.54 4.41 -17.09
N ARG A 104 10.45 3.60 -17.64
CA ARG A 104 10.33 3.09 -19.01
C ARG A 104 9.07 2.23 -19.19
N GLU A 105 8.40 1.86 -18.11
CA GLU A 105 7.24 0.97 -18.07
C GLU A 105 5.91 1.70 -17.79
N MET A 106 5.70 2.87 -18.40
CA MET A 106 4.38 3.51 -18.35
C MET A 106 3.37 2.70 -19.18
N GLY A 107 2.14 2.61 -18.69
CA GLY A 107 1.06 1.87 -19.33
C GLY A 107 -0.31 2.42 -18.97
N SER A 108 -1.35 1.81 -19.55
CA SER A 108 -2.71 1.98 -19.07
C SER A 108 -3.03 0.83 -18.14
N TYR A 109 -3.47 1.11 -16.92
CA TYR A 109 -3.77 0.09 -15.92
C TYR A 109 -5.25 0.17 -15.55
N ARG A 110 -5.96 -0.95 -15.68
CA ARG A 110 -7.32 -1.14 -15.18
C ARG A 110 -7.25 -1.61 -13.73
N ILE A 111 -7.96 -0.92 -12.85
CA ILE A 111 -8.07 -1.23 -11.43
C ILE A 111 -9.50 -1.73 -11.17
N GLU A 112 -9.62 -2.84 -10.47
CA GLU A 112 -10.88 -3.43 -10.00
C GLU A 112 -10.87 -3.44 -8.47
N ILE A 113 -11.88 -2.78 -7.87
CA ILE A 113 -12.10 -2.73 -6.42
C ILE A 113 -13.44 -3.42 -6.13
N ILE A 114 -13.44 -4.31 -5.15
CA ILE A 114 -14.63 -5.03 -4.67
C ILE A 114 -15.02 -4.57 -3.27
N ASN A 115 -16.25 -4.89 -2.87
CA ASN A 115 -16.68 -4.82 -1.48
C ASN A 115 -16.60 -6.25 -0.91
N THR A 116 -15.76 -6.46 0.10
CA THR A 116 -15.53 -7.79 0.72
C THR A 116 -16.70 -8.22 1.59
N VAL A 117 -17.43 -7.26 2.19
CA VAL A 117 -18.62 -7.50 3.02
C VAL A 117 -19.86 -7.83 2.17
N LEU A 118 -19.96 -7.25 0.97
CA LEU A 118 -21.01 -7.55 -0.02
C LEU A 118 -20.42 -7.95 -1.38
N PRO A 119 -19.88 -9.18 -1.52
CA PRO A 119 -19.20 -9.62 -2.75
C PRO A 119 -20.10 -9.65 -3.99
N SER A 120 -21.43 -9.71 -3.82
CA SER A 120 -22.42 -9.66 -4.90
C SER A 120 -22.63 -8.24 -5.46
N ALA A 121 -22.14 -7.21 -4.76
CA ALA A 121 -22.19 -5.84 -5.25
C ALA A 121 -21.32 -5.67 -6.49
N LYS A 122 -21.75 -4.77 -7.38
CA LYS A 122 -21.01 -4.49 -8.62
C LYS A 122 -19.63 -3.89 -8.30
N PRO A 123 -18.53 -4.43 -8.84
CA PRO A 123 -17.19 -3.90 -8.59
C PRO A 123 -17.03 -2.48 -9.13
N THR A 124 -16.22 -1.68 -8.44
CA THR A 124 -15.76 -0.37 -8.95
C THR A 124 -14.57 -0.60 -9.87
N CYS A 125 -14.72 -0.25 -11.16
CA CYS A 125 -13.67 -0.41 -12.16
C CYS A 125 -13.34 0.93 -12.82
N TYR A 126 -12.05 1.22 -12.98
CA TYR A 126 -11.58 2.41 -13.71
C TYR A 126 -10.19 2.18 -14.32
N VAL A 127 -9.78 3.07 -15.23
CA VAL A 127 -8.50 2.98 -15.93
C VAL A 127 -7.69 4.24 -15.70
N LEU A 128 -6.43 4.07 -15.30
CA LEU A 128 -5.43 5.12 -15.29
C LEU A 128 -4.53 4.97 -16.51
N LYS A 129 -4.37 6.04 -17.29
CA LYS A 129 -3.60 6.04 -18.55
C LYS A 129 -2.23 6.66 -18.34
N LYS A 130 -1.21 6.11 -18.99
CA LYS A 130 0.17 6.61 -18.96
C LYS A 130 0.68 6.78 -17.53
N VAL A 131 0.59 5.72 -16.73
CA VAL A 131 1.11 5.67 -15.35
C VAL A 131 1.98 4.43 -15.16
N SER A 132 2.79 4.38 -14.11
CA SER A 132 3.46 3.15 -13.68
C SER A 132 2.49 2.22 -12.94
N PHE A 133 2.83 0.94 -12.82
CA PHE A 133 2.06 0.00 -12.00
C PHE A 133 1.94 0.46 -10.55
N LEU A 134 3.06 0.88 -9.93
CA LEU A 134 3.07 1.36 -8.54
C LEU A 134 2.17 2.59 -8.34
N PHE A 135 2.15 3.50 -9.31
CA PHE A 135 1.24 4.63 -9.27
C PHE A 135 -0.23 4.19 -9.34
N ALA A 136 -0.54 3.17 -10.14
CA ALA A 136 -1.88 2.57 -10.19
C ALA A 136 -2.25 1.89 -8.87
N LEU A 137 -1.31 1.16 -8.23
CA LEU A 137 -1.49 0.56 -6.91
C LEU A 137 -1.79 1.62 -5.85
N TYR A 138 -0.94 2.65 -5.73
CA TYR A 138 -1.15 3.76 -4.80
C TYR A 138 -2.52 4.40 -4.99
N HIS A 139 -2.92 4.72 -6.22
CA HIS A 139 -4.25 5.27 -6.49
C HIS A 139 -5.39 4.31 -6.16
N GLY A 140 -5.21 3.01 -6.39
CA GLY A 140 -6.13 1.97 -5.98
C GLY A 140 -6.40 2.00 -4.48
N LEU A 141 -5.34 2.02 -3.67
CA LEU A 141 -5.43 2.01 -2.20
C LEU A 141 -6.08 3.30 -1.69
N MET A 142 -5.69 4.45 -2.24
CA MET A 142 -6.33 5.72 -1.93
C MET A 142 -7.82 5.74 -2.33
N ARG A 143 -8.19 5.00 -3.38
CA ARG A 143 -9.60 4.88 -3.79
C ARG A 143 -10.39 3.99 -2.85
N CYS A 144 -9.83 2.88 -2.39
CA CYS A 144 -10.39 2.02 -1.33
C CYS A 144 -10.70 2.83 -0.08
N HIS A 145 -9.72 3.56 0.46
CA HIS A 145 -9.89 4.48 1.59
C HIS A 145 -11.09 5.43 1.40
N ASN A 146 -11.17 6.06 0.23
CA ASN A 146 -12.25 7.00 -0.06
C ASN A 146 -13.63 6.34 -0.17
N LEU A 147 -13.70 5.08 -0.62
CA LEU A 147 -14.94 4.32 -0.68
C LEU A 147 -15.39 3.91 0.72
N ASN A 148 -14.48 3.36 1.55
CA ASN A 148 -14.74 2.99 2.94
C ASN A 148 -15.24 4.20 3.74
N ARG A 149 -14.57 5.35 3.61
CA ARG A 149 -15.00 6.59 4.25
C ARG A 149 -16.39 7.06 3.79
N ARG A 150 -16.73 6.87 2.51
CA ARG A 150 -18.05 7.27 1.96
C ARG A 150 -19.18 6.37 2.44
N SER A 151 -18.89 5.11 2.74
CA SER A 151 -19.84 4.18 3.35
C SER A 151 -19.89 4.28 4.87
N GLY A 152 -19.27 5.29 5.49
CA GLY A 152 -19.22 5.39 6.95
C GLY A 152 -18.50 4.20 7.60
N TRP A 153 -17.58 3.57 6.87
CA TRP A 153 -16.84 2.37 7.29
C TRP A 153 -17.69 1.11 7.49
N GLU A 154 -18.95 1.11 7.06
CA GLU A 154 -19.82 -0.09 7.09
C GLU A 154 -19.42 -1.17 6.08
N TYR A 155 -18.64 -0.79 5.07
CA TYR A 155 -18.14 -1.67 4.03
C TYR A 155 -16.63 -1.58 3.93
N GLU A 156 -16.03 -2.71 3.62
CA GLU A 156 -14.62 -2.84 3.36
C GLU A 156 -14.41 -3.02 1.85
N HIS A 157 -13.70 -2.06 1.26
CA HIS A 157 -13.36 -2.05 -0.15
C HIS A 157 -11.89 -2.35 -0.35
N GLU A 158 -11.61 -3.37 -1.14
CA GLU A 158 -10.24 -3.81 -1.41
C GLU A 158 -9.97 -3.85 -2.92
N ILE A 159 -8.71 -3.62 -3.27
CA ILE A 159 -8.25 -3.88 -4.63
C ILE A 159 -8.31 -5.39 -4.83
N LYS A 160 -9.17 -5.84 -5.74
CA LYS A 160 -9.14 -7.21 -6.20
C LYS A 160 -8.01 -7.40 -7.20
N SER A 161 -7.91 -6.50 -8.17
CA SER A 161 -6.96 -6.70 -9.25
C SER A 161 -6.51 -5.42 -9.95
N ILE A 162 -5.29 -5.45 -10.49
CA ILE A 162 -4.72 -4.40 -11.35
C ILE A 162 -4.09 -5.06 -12.58
N TRP A 163 -4.55 -4.70 -13.78
CA TRP A 163 -4.06 -5.28 -15.04
C TRP A 163 -3.61 -4.20 -16.00
N LYS A 164 -2.45 -4.41 -16.64
CA LYS A 164 -2.02 -3.56 -17.76
C LYS A 164 -2.94 -3.85 -18.95
N GLN A 165 -3.57 -2.82 -19.49
CA GLN A 165 -4.31 -2.94 -20.74
C GLN A 165 -3.31 -2.95 -21.89
N GLU A 166 -3.39 -3.97 -22.72
CA GLU A 166 -2.70 -3.97 -24.00
C GLU A 166 -3.29 -2.85 -24.86
N GLN A 167 -2.41 -2.04 -25.45
CA GLN A 167 -2.83 -1.12 -26.50
C GLN A 167 -3.08 -1.98 -27.73
N ASN A 168 -4.34 -2.32 -28.01
CA ASN A 168 -4.67 -2.83 -29.34
C ASN A 168 -4.22 -1.79 -30.35
N GLN A 169 -3.18 -2.12 -31.11
CA GLN A 169 -2.81 -1.42 -32.34
C GLN A 169 -3.96 -1.64 -33.32
N HIS A 170 -4.99 -0.80 -33.24
CA HIS A 170 -5.89 -0.53 -34.35
C HIS A 170 -5.56 0.87 -34.85
N GLU A 171 -4.34 1.03 -35.36
CA GLU A 171 -4.13 1.96 -36.46
C GLU A 171 -4.77 1.32 -37.68
N GLY A 172 -5.89 1.89 -38.09
CA GLY A 172 -6.59 1.47 -39.29
C GLY A 172 -5.66 1.51 -40.48
N LYS A 173 -5.48 0.37 -41.13
CA LYS A 173 -5.24 0.35 -42.58
C LYS A 173 -6.47 0.98 -43.23
N VAL A 174 -6.43 2.28 -43.44
CA VAL A 174 -7.24 2.93 -44.47
C VAL A 174 -6.70 2.37 -45.78
N PHE A 175 -7.41 1.39 -46.34
CA PHE A 175 -7.32 1.12 -47.76
C PHE A 175 -7.95 2.33 -48.48
N GLY A 176 -7.14 3.02 -49.27
CA GLY A 176 -7.53 4.13 -50.13
C GLY A 176 -6.40 4.43 -51.08
#